data_AF-A0A1D8D5F3-F1
#
_entry.id   AF-A0A1D8D5F3-F1
#
_cell.length_a   1.000
_cell.length_b   1.000
_cell.length_c   1.000
_cell.angle_alpha   90.00
_cell.angle_beta   90.00
_cell.angle_gamma   90.00
#
_symmetry.space_group_name_H-M   'P 1'
#
loop_
_entity.id
_entity.type
_entity.pdbx_description
1 polymer ?
#
loop_
_entity_poly.entity_id
_entity_poly.type
_entity_poly.pdbx_seq_one_letter_code
_entity_poly.pdbx_strand_id
1 'polypeptide(L)'
;MFYIFFNYNNTFLNNLICISSYKYITLFIIIFIIGCLGIFVTRQNIIIIIMSIELLLLSANLIFIFLSINMDDLIGQMFAIYVLTIAAAESSIGLALVVVYYRLRGEIGIDYISTIKG
;
A
#
# COMPACT_ATOMS: atom_id res chain seq x y z
N MET A 1 -2.60 -17.10 -45.65
CA MET A 1 -2.67 -18.14 -44.60
C MET A 1 -1.66 -17.90 -43.47
N PHE A 2 -0.37 -17.70 -43.76
CA PHE A 2 0.66 -17.44 -42.73
C PHE A 2 0.42 -16.15 -41.91
N TYR A 3 -0.06 -15.07 -42.56
CA TYR A 3 -0.37 -13.78 -41.90
C TYR A 3 -1.53 -13.87 -40.90
N ILE A 4 -2.51 -14.76 -41.16
CA ILE A 4 -3.66 -14.98 -40.26
C ILE A 4 -3.21 -15.73 -39.00
N PHE A 5 -2.28 -16.68 -39.14
CA PHE A 5 -1.73 -17.44 -38.02
C PHE A 5 -0.87 -16.57 -37.09
N PHE A 6 -0.08 -15.63 -37.65
CA PHE A 6 0.70 -14.68 -36.87
C PHE A 6 -0.18 -13.67 -36.10
N ASN A 7 -1.27 -13.21 -36.72
CA ASN A 7 -2.22 -12.33 -36.05
C ASN A 7 -3.03 -13.06 -34.95
N TYR A 8 -3.36 -14.34 -35.16
CA TYR A 8 -3.98 -15.17 -34.13
C TYR A 8 -3.07 -15.35 -32.91
N ASN A 9 -1.77 -15.59 -33.14
CA ASN A 9 -0.80 -15.66 -32.04
C ASN A 9 -0.66 -14.32 -31.30
N ASN A 10 -0.59 -13.18 -32.00
CA ASN A 10 -0.49 -11.86 -31.35
C ASN A 10 -1.77 -11.48 -30.57
N THR A 11 -2.95 -11.80 -31.09
CA THR A 11 -4.22 -11.57 -30.39
C THR A 11 -4.37 -12.48 -29.17
N PHE A 12 -3.90 -13.73 -29.24
CA PHE A 12 -3.86 -14.64 -28.10
C PHE A 12 -2.84 -14.19 -27.04
N LEU A 13 -1.66 -13.74 -27.47
CA LEU A 13 -0.60 -13.22 -26.60
C LEU A 13 -1.08 -11.95 -25.87
N ASN A 14 -1.71 -11.02 -26.58
CA ASN A 14 -2.28 -9.80 -25.99
C ASN A 14 -3.39 -10.12 -24.98
N ASN A 15 -4.23 -11.13 -25.24
CA ASN A 15 -5.25 -11.56 -24.27
C ASN A 15 -4.62 -12.17 -23.01
N LEU A 16 -3.55 -12.96 -23.14
CA LEU A 16 -2.81 -13.53 -22.01
C LEU A 16 -2.14 -12.44 -21.16
N ILE A 17 -1.55 -11.43 -21.80
CA ILE A 17 -0.93 -10.28 -21.12
C ILE A 17 -2.00 -9.47 -20.38
N CYS A 18 -3.14 -9.18 -21.02
CA CYS A 18 -4.27 -8.51 -20.38
C CYS A 18 -4.76 -9.28 -19.13
N ILE A 19 -4.99 -10.59 -19.24
CA ILE A 19 -5.38 -11.45 -18.10
C ILE A 19 -4.35 -11.40 -16.96
N SER A 20 -3.07 -11.38 -17.30
CA SER A 20 -1.99 -11.31 -16.31
C SER A 20 -2.06 -9.99 -15.53
N SER A 21 -2.28 -8.87 -16.23
CA SER A 21 -2.34 -7.56 -15.60
C SER A 21 -3.50 -7.38 -14.62
N TYR A 22 -4.68 -7.92 -14.94
CA TYR A 22 -5.82 -7.88 -14.00
C TYR A 22 -5.55 -8.65 -12.70
N LYS A 23 -4.79 -9.76 -12.76
CA LYS A 23 -4.45 -10.55 -11.55
C LYS A 23 -3.58 -9.76 -10.58
N TYR A 24 -2.56 -9.06 -11.07
CA TYR A 24 -1.68 -8.26 -10.23
C TYR A 24 -2.42 -7.09 -9.57
N ILE A 25 -3.23 -6.35 -10.34
CA ILE A 25 -4.04 -5.24 -9.80
C ILE A 25 -4.97 -5.74 -8.70
N THR A 26 -5.64 -6.87 -8.91
CA THR A 26 -6.52 -7.47 -7.90
C THR A 26 -5.77 -7.81 -6.61
N LEU A 27 -4.55 -8.36 -6.73
CA LEU A 27 -3.71 -8.68 -5.58
C LEU A 27 -3.32 -7.44 -4.78
N PHE A 28 -2.95 -6.34 -5.44
CA PHE A 28 -2.64 -5.08 -4.74
C PHE A 28 -3.87 -4.50 -4.03
N ILE A 29 -5.04 -4.53 -4.67
CA ILE A 29 -6.30 -4.09 -4.04
C ILE A 29 -6.61 -4.93 -2.79
N ILE A 30 -6.39 -6.24 -2.83
CA ILE A 30 -6.57 -7.11 -1.65
C ILE A 30 -5.64 -6.68 -0.50
N ILE A 31 -4.36 -6.43 -0.79
CA ILE A 31 -3.39 -5.96 0.20
C ILE A 31 -3.81 -4.59 0.77
N PHE A 32 -4.33 -3.70 -0.08
CA PHE A 32 -4.83 -2.39 0.35
C PHE A 32 -6.02 -2.52 1.30
N ILE A 33 -6.97 -3.40 0.99
CA ILE A 33 -8.14 -3.67 1.85
C ILE A 33 -7.69 -4.27 3.18
N ILE A 34 -6.71 -5.18 3.18
CA ILE A 34 -6.16 -5.75 4.42
C ILE A 34 -5.52 -4.65 5.29
N GLY A 35 -4.75 -3.74 4.68
CA GLY A 35 -4.21 -2.56 5.38
C GLY A 35 -5.31 -1.69 6.00
N CYS A 36 -6.36 -1.39 5.23
CA CYS A 36 -7.54 -0.68 5.74
C CYS A 36 -8.20 -1.41 6.92
N LEU A 37 -8.44 -2.72 6.80
CA LEU A 37 -9.04 -3.53 7.86
C LEU A 37 -8.18 -3.56 9.12
N GLY A 38 -6.84 -3.59 8.98
CA GLY A 38 -5.90 -3.54 10.11
C GLY A 38 -6.09 -2.29 10.99
N ILE A 39 -6.41 -1.15 10.39
CA ILE A 39 -6.69 0.11 11.10
C ILE A 39 -8.01 0.02 11.89
N PHE A 40 -9.05 -0.56 11.30
CA PHE A 40 -10.37 -0.64 11.94
C PHE A 40 -10.45 -1.67 13.06
N VAL A 41 -9.83 -2.83 12.88
CA VAL A 41 -9.90 -3.96 13.83
C VAL A 41 -9.10 -3.66 15.10
N THR A 42 -7.98 -2.97 14.98
CA THR A 42 -6.97 -2.89 16.06
C THR A 42 -6.86 -1.49 16.64
N ARG A 43 -7.85 -1.09 17.45
CA ARG A 43 -7.86 0.26 18.09
C ARG A 43 -7.05 0.38 19.38
N GLN A 44 -6.60 -0.74 19.95
CA GLN A 44 -5.94 -0.74 21.26
C GLN A 44 -4.41 -0.60 21.16
N ASN A 45 -3.80 -1.02 20.04
CA ASN A 45 -2.34 -1.08 19.89
C ASN A 45 -1.86 -0.10 18.83
N ILE A 46 -1.27 1.03 19.25
CA ILE A 46 -0.77 2.09 18.33
C ILE A 46 0.22 1.51 17.30
N ILE A 47 1.05 0.55 17.71
CA ILE A 47 2.06 -0.09 16.85
C ILE A 47 1.41 -0.79 15.65
N ILE A 48 0.27 -1.46 15.87
CA ILE A 48 -0.44 -2.18 14.80
C ILE A 48 -1.09 -1.19 13.83
N ILE A 49 -1.53 -0.03 14.32
CA ILE A 49 -2.06 1.05 13.48
C ILE A 49 -0.95 1.58 12.56
N ILE A 50 0.24 1.88 13.08
CA ILE A 50 1.38 2.35 12.28
C ILE A 50 1.78 1.32 11.22
N MET A 51 1.87 0.03 11.60
CA MET A 51 2.15 -1.04 10.63
C MET A 51 1.07 -1.17 9.55
N SER A 52 -0.20 -0.93 9.89
CA SER A 52 -1.29 -0.97 8.92
C SER A 52 -1.24 0.20 7.93
N ILE A 53 -0.81 1.39 8.38
CA ILE A 53 -0.62 2.56 7.53
C ILE A 53 0.54 2.33 6.55
N GLU A 54 1.66 1.78 7.01
CA GLU A 54 2.79 1.40 6.14
C GLU A 54 2.36 0.43 5.04
N LEU A 55 1.56 -0.58 5.40
CA LEU A 55 1.06 -1.59 4.45
C LEU A 55 0.09 -0.99 3.41
N LEU A 56 -0.66 0.05 3.79
CA LEU A 56 -1.57 0.79 2.93
C LEU A 56 -0.79 1.67 1.93
N LEU A 57 0.24 2.39 2.39
CA LEU A 57 1.17 3.16 1.54
C LEU A 57 1.96 2.27 0.59
N LEU A 58 2.42 1.10 1.05
CA LEU A 58 3.11 0.12 0.23
C LEU A 58 2.23 -0.38 -0.92
N SER A 59 0.98 -0.74 -0.63
CA SER A 59 0.06 -1.22 -1.67
C SER A 59 -0.25 -0.14 -2.72
N ALA A 60 -0.47 1.10 -2.29
CA ALA A 60 -0.65 2.22 -3.21
C ALA A 60 0.57 2.42 -4.13
N ASN A 61 1.79 2.29 -3.60
CA ASN A 61 3.02 2.35 -4.39
C ASN A 61 3.12 1.23 -5.44
N LEU A 62 2.74 0.01 -5.09
CA LEU A 62 2.73 -1.12 -6.03
C LEU A 62 1.77 -0.89 -7.20
N ILE A 63 0.59 -0.32 -6.93
CA ILE A 63 -0.38 0.04 -7.97
C ILE A 63 0.21 1.10 -8.92
N PHE A 64 0.89 2.12 -8.39
CA PHE A 64 1.53 3.15 -9.21
C PHE A 64 2.65 2.60 -10.10
N ILE A 65 3.54 1.78 -9.54
CA ILE A 65 4.63 1.14 -10.31
C ILE A 65 4.04 0.24 -11.40
N PHE A 66 3.03 -0.57 -11.06
CA PHE A 66 2.39 -1.46 -12.01
C PHE A 66 1.70 -0.71 -13.15
N LEU A 67 1.00 0.38 -12.84
CA LEU A 67 0.34 1.21 -13.85
C LEU A 67 1.37 1.88 -14.78
N SER A 68 2.48 2.35 -14.23
CA SER A 68 3.61 2.91 -14.98
C SER A 68 4.20 1.91 -15.98
N ILE A 69 4.36 0.64 -15.57
CA ILE A 69 4.85 -0.43 -16.46
C ILE A 69 3.85 -0.74 -17.58
N ASN A 70 2.53 -0.74 -17.31
CA ASN A 70 1.53 -1.01 -18.36
C ASN A 70 1.37 0.14 -19.37
N MET A 71 1.66 1.38 -18.96
CA MET A 71 1.57 2.57 -19.80
C MET A 71 2.93 2.95 -20.43
N ASP A 72 3.98 2.17 -20.18
CA ASP A 72 5.37 2.45 -20.58
C ASP A 72 5.85 3.88 -20.23
N ASP A 73 5.37 4.41 -19.10
CA ASP A 73 5.68 5.77 -18.62
C ASP A 73 6.49 5.72 -17.33
N LEU A 74 7.56 6.51 -17.25
CA LEU A 74 8.49 6.55 -16.11
C LEU A 74 7.96 7.36 -14.91
N ILE A 75 6.91 8.17 -15.11
CA ILE A 75 6.38 9.08 -14.08
C ILE A 75 5.92 8.32 -12.83
N GLY A 76 5.23 7.19 -12.98
CA GLY A 76 4.74 6.42 -11.83
C GLY A 76 5.85 5.75 -11.01
N GLN A 77 6.96 5.36 -11.64
CA GLN A 77 8.15 4.85 -10.93
C GLN A 77 8.84 5.95 -10.13
N MET A 78 8.98 7.15 -10.70
CA MET A 78 9.54 8.30 -9.99
C MET A 78 8.69 8.68 -8.79
N PHE A 79 7.36 8.70 -8.94
CA PHE A 79 6.44 8.97 -7.85
C PHE A 79 6.56 7.93 -6.71
N ALA A 80 6.72 6.65 -7.05
CA ALA A 80 6.87 5.59 -6.05
C ALA A 80 8.11 5.77 -5.17
N ILE A 81 9.23 6.26 -5.71
CA ILE A 81 10.43 6.55 -4.92
C ILE A 81 10.17 7.70 -3.94
N TYR A 82 9.48 8.76 -4.38
CA TYR A 82 9.10 9.85 -3.48
C TYR A 82 8.20 9.38 -2.34
N VAL A 83 7.16 8.61 -2.64
CA VAL A 83 6.26 8.09 -1.59
C VAL A 83 7.01 7.15 -0.65
N LEU A 84 7.95 6.33 -1.14
CA LEU A 84 8.76 5.45 -0.28
C LEU A 84 9.65 6.25 0.69
N THR A 85 10.20 7.39 0.26
CA THR A 85 10.95 8.27 1.17
C THR A 85 10.05 8.95 2.21
N ILE A 86 8.83 9.34 1.82
CA ILE A 86 7.84 9.93 2.73
C ILE A 86 7.38 8.89 3.74
N ALA A 87 7.11 7.65 3.30
CA ALA A 87 6.74 6.54 4.18
C ALA A 87 7.84 6.26 5.22
N ALA A 88 9.12 6.23 4.80
CA ALA A 88 10.23 6.07 5.73
C ALA A 88 10.29 7.20 6.79
N ALA A 89 10.02 8.44 6.38
CA ALA A 89 9.96 9.58 7.30
C ALA A 89 8.77 9.46 8.27
N GLU A 90 7.59 9.09 7.77
CA GLU A 90 6.39 8.87 8.58
C GLU A 90 6.61 7.76 9.63
N SER A 91 7.18 6.62 9.23
CA SER A 91 7.52 5.52 10.14
C SER A 91 8.42 5.97 11.29
N SER A 92 9.46 6.74 10.97
CA SER A 92 10.41 7.25 11.95
C SER A 92 9.73 8.14 12.98
N ILE A 93 8.83 9.02 12.52
CA ILE A 93 8.04 9.91 13.37
C ILE A 93 7.04 9.13 14.21
N GLY A 94 6.35 8.15 13.61
CA GLY A 94 5.37 7.30 14.29
C GLY A 94 5.99 6.48 15.42
N LEU A 95 7.11 5.80 15.16
CA LEU A 95 7.86 5.07 16.18
C LEU A 95 8.41 5.99 17.28
N ALA A 96 8.95 7.15 16.93
CA ALA A 96 9.43 8.11 17.93
C ALA A 96 8.31 8.55 18.88
N LEU A 97 7.11 8.81 18.35
CA LEU A 97 5.94 9.18 19.13
C LEU A 97 5.48 8.04 20.04
N VAL A 98 5.46 6.80 19.54
CA VAL A 98 5.15 5.60 20.35
C VAL A 98 6.12 5.44 21.51
N VAL A 99 7.42 5.61 21.27
CA VAL A 99 8.44 5.49 22.33
C VAL A 99 8.23 6.55 23.41
N VAL A 100 7.98 7.81 23.04
CA VAL A 100 7.72 8.89 24.01
C VAL A 100 6.42 8.62 24.78
N TYR A 101 5.36 8.20 24.10
CA TYR A 101 4.09 7.85 24.74
C TYR A 101 4.23 6.72 25.75
N TYR A 102 4.96 5.66 25.39
CA TYR A 102 5.21 4.53 26.28
C TYR A 102 5.96 4.94 27.54
N ARG A 103 6.93 5.86 27.44
CA ARG A 103 7.66 6.39 28.61
C ARG A 103 6.78 7.21 29.56
N LEU A 104 5.69 7.81 29.07
CA LEU A 104 4.80 8.68 29.86
C LEU A 104 3.67 7.92 30.55
N ARG A 105 3.13 6.87 29.92
CA ARG A 105 1.95 6.14 30.45
C ARG A 105 2.22 4.70 30.88
N GLY A 106 3.34 4.09 30.51
CA GLY A 106 3.68 2.70 30.87
C GLY A 106 2.84 1.62 30.16
N GLU A 107 1.72 1.99 29.52
CA GLU A 107 0.85 1.11 28.75
C GLU A 107 0.69 1.61 27.30
N ILE A 108 0.55 0.66 26.37
CA ILE A 108 0.45 0.91 24.92
C ILE A 108 -1.02 1.10 24.49
N GLY A 109 -1.96 0.90 25.43
CA GLY A 109 -3.40 1.04 25.24
C GLY A 109 -3.83 2.48 25.03
N ILE A 110 -4.61 2.72 23.97
CA ILE A 110 -5.35 3.98 23.74
C ILE A 110 -6.65 3.93 24.55
N ASP A 111 -6.55 3.85 25.88
CA ASP A 111 -7.73 3.93 26.74
C ASP A 111 -7.97 5.39 27.15
N TYR A 112 -8.91 5.99 26.42
CA TYR A 112 -9.65 7.22 26.69
C TYR A 112 -8.84 8.51 26.93
N ILE A 113 -8.67 9.29 25.85
CA ILE A 113 -8.40 10.74 25.89
C ILE A 113 -9.71 11.50 26.25
N SER A 114 -10.45 11.03 27.27
CA SER A 114 -11.70 11.66 27.72
C SER A 114 -11.48 12.84 28.67
N THR A 115 -10.24 13.30 28.83
CA THR A 115 -9.84 14.31 29.82
C THR A 115 -9.88 15.76 29.33
N ILE A 116 -10.41 16.01 28.12
CA ILE A 116 -10.68 17.37 27.63
C ILE A 116 -12.18 17.51 27.41
N LYS A 117 -12.92 17.63 28.52
CA LYS A 117 -14.25 18.24 28.53
C LYS A 117 -14.10 19.60 29.20
N GLY A 118 -14.09 20.65 28.39
CA GLY A 118 -14.56 21.97 28.82
C GLY A 118 -16.09 22.00 28.77
#